data_AF-A0A559V1M6-F1
#
_entry.id   AF-A0A559V1M6-F1
#
_cell.length_a   1.000
_cell.length_b   1.000
_cell.length_c   1.000
_cell.angle_alpha   90.00
_cell.angle_beta   90.00
_cell.angle_gamma   90.00
#
_symmetry.space_group_name_H-M   'P 1'
#
loop_
_entity.id
_entity.type
_entity.pdbx_description
1 polymer ?
#
loop_
_entity_poly.entity_id
_entity_poly.type
_entity_poly.pdbx_seq_one_letter_code
_entity_poly.pdbx_strand_id
1 'polypeptide(L)'
;MKLLSGEYWRRAVRARPGTDMRGVLWPASFPHAPRARVTAHALAALVIVTAVCGAYIVFYWADDPQVTGGYRVDALSRGACTMAIPVLSMCVVLSRAVRGRFGPLYRLLSALAWVTATMAVPLLVVGTAVTNDNDYCTALLPEHPPAGHVLPASLLAALAAGSASAWIAWAISHGRIRPTALYTAWLVTVAVVVVATLAPQLHSAQTCGPESGAAAIPSGSAREYSW
;
A
#
# COMPACT_ATOMS: atom_id res chain seq x y z
N MET A 1 17.21 2.01 -41.54
CA MET A 1 16.89 1.63 -40.14
C MET A 1 15.47 2.05 -39.79
N LYS A 2 14.46 1.20 -40.05
CA LYS A 2 13.06 1.35 -39.59
C LYS A 2 12.29 0.16 -40.18
N LEU A 3 12.14 -0.92 -39.40
CA LEU A 3 11.19 -2.05 -39.63
C LEU A 3 11.37 -3.19 -38.60
N LEU A 4 12.50 -3.23 -37.87
CA LEU A 4 12.72 -4.24 -36.82
C LEU A 4 11.86 -4.05 -35.56
N SER A 5 11.32 -2.85 -35.30
CA SER A 5 10.52 -2.61 -34.08
C SER A 5 9.13 -3.25 -34.14
N GLY A 6 8.47 -3.25 -35.29
CA GLY A 6 7.10 -3.75 -35.42
C GLY A 6 6.97 -5.27 -35.32
N GLU A 7 7.97 -6.02 -35.80
CA GLU A 7 8.00 -7.48 -35.60
C GLU A 7 8.46 -7.87 -34.20
N TYR A 8 9.39 -7.11 -33.61
CA TYR A 8 9.79 -7.29 -32.22
C TYR A 8 8.62 -7.08 -31.27
N TRP A 9 7.86 -5.97 -31.44
CA TRP A 9 6.64 -5.72 -30.68
C TRP A 9 5.57 -6.76 -30.93
N ARG A 10 5.35 -7.19 -32.18
CA ARG A 10 4.40 -8.29 -32.46
C ARG A 10 4.81 -9.62 -31.84
N ARG A 11 6.11 -9.92 -31.72
CA ARG A 11 6.60 -11.11 -30.99
C ARG A 11 6.54 -10.95 -29.47
N ALA A 12 6.74 -9.74 -28.95
CA ALA A 12 6.59 -9.44 -27.53
C ALA A 12 5.12 -9.47 -27.08
N VAL A 13 4.19 -9.07 -27.96
CA VAL A 13 2.75 -9.04 -27.69
C VAL A 13 2.08 -10.40 -27.97
N ARG A 14 2.61 -11.21 -28.91
CA ARG A 14 2.16 -12.60 -29.06
C ARG A 14 2.59 -13.41 -27.84
N ALA A 15 1.67 -13.52 -26.88
CA ALA A 15 1.69 -14.56 -25.87
C ALA A 15 2.06 -15.88 -26.57
N ARG A 16 3.12 -16.55 -26.08
CA ARG A 16 3.38 -17.95 -26.44
C ARG A 16 2.06 -18.72 -26.26
N PRO A 17 1.74 -19.69 -27.14
CA PRO A 17 0.61 -20.59 -26.90
C PRO A 17 0.74 -21.18 -25.49
N GLY A 18 -0.22 -20.88 -24.60
CA GLY A 18 -0.20 -21.27 -23.18
C GLY A 18 0.25 -20.22 -22.16
N THR A 19 0.62 -18.99 -22.56
CA THR A 19 0.85 -17.90 -21.58
C THR A 19 -0.47 -17.24 -21.16
N ASP A 20 -0.82 -17.38 -19.89
CA ASP A 20 -1.96 -16.68 -19.30
C ASP A 20 -1.59 -15.21 -19.04
N MET A 21 -2.00 -14.32 -19.95
CA MET A 21 -1.80 -12.87 -19.84
C MET A 21 -2.38 -12.30 -18.54
N ARG A 22 -3.42 -12.93 -17.99
CA ARG A 22 -3.97 -12.55 -16.68
C ARG A 22 -2.96 -12.74 -15.56
N GLY A 23 -2.14 -13.80 -15.63
CA GLY A 23 -1.06 -14.07 -14.67
C GLY A 23 0.11 -13.08 -14.77
N VAL A 24 0.27 -12.42 -15.92
CA VAL A 24 1.29 -11.39 -16.13
C VAL A 24 0.81 -10.03 -15.65
N LEU A 25 -0.41 -9.62 -16.03
CA LEU A 25 -0.99 -8.33 -15.66
C LEU A 25 -1.48 -8.29 -14.21
N TRP A 26 -1.89 -9.44 -13.67
CA TRP A 26 -2.33 -9.58 -12.28
C TRP A 26 -1.62 -10.76 -11.62
N PRO A 27 -0.34 -10.61 -11.21
CA PRO A 27 0.45 -11.71 -10.64
C PRO A 27 -0.18 -12.35 -9.39
N ALA A 28 -0.97 -11.59 -8.63
CA ALA A 28 -1.71 -12.09 -7.47
C ALA A 28 -2.76 -13.18 -7.83
N SER A 29 -3.11 -13.33 -9.12
CA SER A 29 -4.02 -14.37 -9.60
C SER A 29 -3.44 -15.78 -9.57
N PHE A 30 -2.12 -15.99 -9.51
CA PHE A 30 -1.47 -17.31 -9.47
C PHE A 30 -2.25 -18.42 -10.23
N PRO A 31 -2.34 -18.35 -11.58
CA PRO A 31 -3.24 -19.21 -12.35
C PRO A 31 -2.96 -20.70 -12.17
N HIS A 32 -1.69 -21.07 -11.98
CA HIS A 32 -1.25 -22.45 -11.77
C HIS A 32 -1.21 -22.89 -10.29
N ALA A 33 -1.54 -22.01 -9.35
CA ALA A 33 -1.55 -22.30 -7.91
C ALA A 33 -2.73 -21.60 -7.23
N PRO A 34 -3.98 -22.07 -7.43
CA PRO A 34 -5.18 -21.37 -6.95
C PRO A 34 -5.21 -21.18 -5.43
N ARG A 35 -4.60 -22.10 -4.67
CA ARG A 35 -4.47 -21.98 -3.21
C ARG A 35 -3.55 -20.85 -2.76
N ALA A 36 -2.61 -20.42 -3.60
CA ALA A 36 -1.74 -19.29 -3.32
C ALA A 36 -2.45 -17.93 -3.48
N ARG A 37 -3.58 -17.88 -4.19
CA ARG A 37 -4.31 -16.63 -4.49
C ARG A 37 -4.71 -15.90 -3.23
N VAL A 38 -5.34 -16.59 -2.28
CA VAL A 38 -5.85 -15.95 -1.05
C VAL A 38 -4.70 -15.32 -0.27
N THR A 39 -3.62 -16.08 -0.06
CA THR A 39 -2.43 -15.58 0.64
C THR A 39 -1.75 -14.44 -0.11
N ALA A 40 -1.71 -14.48 -1.44
CA ALA A 40 -1.17 -13.39 -2.25
C ALA A 40 -2.00 -12.10 -2.10
N HIS A 41 -3.33 -12.17 -2.17
CA HIS A 41 -4.17 -10.99 -1.98
C HIS A 41 -4.08 -10.47 -0.53
N ALA A 42 -4.00 -11.36 0.47
CA ALA A 42 -3.80 -10.96 1.86
C ALA A 42 -2.46 -10.24 2.06
N LEU A 43 -1.38 -10.77 1.50
CA LEU A 43 -0.06 -10.13 1.53
C LEU A 43 -0.08 -8.78 0.81
N ALA A 44 -0.74 -8.69 -0.34
CA ALA A 44 -0.88 -7.43 -1.06
C ALA A 44 -1.63 -6.38 -0.22
N ALA A 45 -2.75 -6.76 0.40
CA ALA A 45 -3.51 -5.89 1.29
C ALA A 45 -2.67 -5.40 2.47
N LEU A 46 -1.92 -6.30 3.13
CA LEU A 46 -1.04 -5.93 4.25
C LEU A 46 0.00 -4.90 3.83
N VAL A 47 0.67 -5.11 2.69
CA VAL A 47 1.70 -4.18 2.19
C VAL A 47 1.09 -2.84 1.79
N ILE A 48 -0.06 -2.85 1.11
CA ILE A 48 -0.76 -1.62 0.71
C ILE A 48 -1.18 -0.83 1.95
N VAL A 49 -1.82 -1.47 2.94
CA VAL A 49 -2.23 -0.81 4.19
C VAL A 49 -1.01 -0.25 4.91
N THR A 50 0.08 -1.01 5.01
CA THR A 50 1.33 -0.54 5.64
C THR A 50 1.89 0.70 4.91
N ALA A 51 1.90 0.68 3.58
CA ALA A 51 2.40 1.78 2.77
C ALA A 51 1.52 3.03 2.89
N VAL A 52 0.19 2.88 2.90
CA VAL A 52 -0.77 3.97 3.11
C VAL A 52 -0.57 4.56 4.51
N CYS A 53 -0.61 3.74 5.57
CA CYS A 53 -0.39 4.19 6.94
C CYS A 53 0.97 4.90 7.08
N GLY A 54 2.03 4.35 6.49
CA GLY A 54 3.36 4.98 6.47
C GLY A 54 3.36 6.34 5.77
N ALA A 55 2.66 6.48 4.64
CA ALA A 55 2.53 7.77 3.96
C ALA A 55 1.79 8.80 4.83
N TYR A 56 0.70 8.41 5.50
CA TYR A 56 -0.02 9.29 6.42
C TYR A 56 0.84 9.73 7.62
N ILE A 57 1.54 8.79 8.26
CA ILE A 57 2.44 9.10 9.39
C ILE A 57 3.50 10.14 9.00
N VAL A 58 4.03 10.07 7.78
CA VAL A 58 5.17 10.90 7.36
C VAL A 58 4.74 12.26 6.81
N PHE A 59 3.66 12.29 6.03
CA PHE A 59 3.32 13.42 5.17
C PHE A 59 2.06 14.18 5.57
N TYR A 60 1.13 13.58 6.32
CA TYR A 60 -0.14 14.24 6.61
C TYR A 60 0.01 15.44 7.55
N TRP A 61 0.87 15.35 8.57
CA TRP A 61 1.18 16.43 9.52
C TRP A 61 2.46 17.16 9.16
N ALA A 62 2.67 17.44 7.86
CA ALA A 62 3.93 18.02 7.43
C ALA A 62 4.13 19.45 7.96
N ASP A 63 3.03 20.17 8.17
CA ASP A 63 2.91 21.55 8.63
C ASP A 63 2.87 21.71 10.16
N ASP A 64 2.73 20.62 10.93
CA ASP A 64 2.71 20.68 12.39
C ASP A 64 4.14 20.78 12.98
N PRO A 65 4.48 21.88 13.69
CA PRO A 65 5.78 22.05 14.34
C PRO A 65 6.05 21.08 15.49
N GLN A 66 5.02 20.47 16.09
CA GLN A 66 5.15 19.50 17.18
C GLN A 66 5.55 18.11 16.66
N VAL A 67 5.22 17.80 15.40
CA VAL A 67 5.52 16.51 14.77
C VAL A 67 6.95 16.53 14.20
N THR A 68 7.91 16.44 15.12
CA THR A 68 9.35 16.40 14.79
C THR A 68 9.73 15.18 13.94
N GLY A 69 10.84 15.28 13.20
CA GLY A 69 11.37 14.16 12.42
C GLY A 69 11.66 12.90 13.26
N GLY A 70 12.08 13.06 14.52
CA GLY A 70 12.32 11.94 15.44
C GLY A 70 11.05 11.14 15.75
N TYR A 71 9.94 11.84 15.98
CA TYR A 71 8.64 11.21 16.19
C TYR A 71 8.18 10.42 14.95
N ARG A 72 8.33 11.00 13.75
CA ARG A 72 7.95 10.34 12.49
C ARG A 72 8.75 9.06 12.26
N VAL A 73 10.05 9.10 12.50
CA VAL A 73 10.94 7.92 12.38
C VAL A 73 10.54 6.84 13.39
N ASP A 74 10.25 7.23 14.63
CA ASP A 74 9.85 6.28 15.67
C ASP A 74 8.49 5.63 15.36
N ALA A 75 7.48 6.42 14.97
CA ALA A 75 6.17 5.92 14.56
C ALA A 75 6.25 5.00 13.33
N LEU A 76 7.04 5.37 12.32
CA LEU A 76 7.33 4.50 11.18
C LEU A 76 7.99 3.19 11.61
N SER A 77 8.97 3.25 12.51
CA SER A 77 9.69 2.07 12.98
C SER A 77 8.77 1.11 13.74
N ARG A 78 7.89 1.65 14.61
CA ARG A 78 6.87 0.88 15.32
C ARG A 78 5.88 0.24 14.35
N GLY A 79 5.37 1.00 13.38
CA GLY A 79 4.48 0.47 12.36
C GLY A 79 5.12 -0.64 11.51
N ALA A 80 6.38 -0.45 11.09
CA ALA A 80 7.14 -1.44 10.35
C ALA A 80 7.37 -2.71 11.17
N CYS A 81 7.75 -2.59 12.44
CA CYS A 81 7.92 -3.72 13.35
C CYS A 81 6.63 -4.51 13.57
N THR A 82 5.50 -3.81 13.78
CA THR A 82 4.18 -4.43 13.95
C THR A 82 3.76 -5.22 12.70
N MET A 83 4.04 -4.69 11.50
CA MET A 83 3.67 -5.33 10.23
C MET A 83 4.68 -6.37 9.74
N ALA A 84 5.91 -6.38 10.26
CA ALA A 84 6.95 -7.33 9.84
C ALA A 84 6.50 -8.79 10.04
N ILE A 85 5.93 -9.11 11.20
CA ILE A 85 5.49 -10.47 11.55
C ILE A 85 4.39 -10.99 10.59
N PRO A 86 3.25 -10.28 10.39
CA PRO A 86 2.21 -10.75 9.46
C PRO A 86 2.71 -10.79 8.01
N VAL A 87 3.54 -9.84 7.58
CA VAL A 87 4.11 -9.83 6.21
C VAL A 87 5.04 -11.03 5.99
N LEU A 88 6.00 -11.27 6.89
CA LEU A 88 6.95 -12.39 6.77
C LEU A 88 6.23 -13.74 6.86
N SER A 89 5.26 -13.89 7.77
CA SER A 89 4.48 -15.11 7.89
C SER A 89 3.66 -15.38 6.63
N MET A 90 2.98 -14.37 6.06
CA MET A 90 2.27 -14.48 4.78
C MET A 90 3.22 -14.82 3.62
N CYS A 91 4.42 -14.25 3.57
CA CYS A 91 5.45 -14.62 2.59
C CYS A 91 5.83 -16.11 2.70
N VAL A 92 6.01 -16.64 3.92
CA VAL A 92 6.32 -18.06 4.13
C VAL A 92 5.15 -18.94 3.69
N VAL A 93 3.92 -18.60 4.06
CA VAL A 93 2.70 -19.34 3.66
C VAL A 93 2.57 -19.34 2.12
N LEU A 94 2.77 -18.19 1.49
CA LEU A 94 2.70 -18.03 0.04
C LEU A 94 3.77 -18.90 -0.66
N SER A 95 5.01 -18.87 -0.15
CA SER A 95 6.10 -19.69 -0.71
C SER A 95 5.79 -21.18 -0.65
N ARG A 96 5.11 -21.65 0.41
CA ARG A 96 4.69 -23.05 0.56
C ARG A 96 3.53 -23.39 -0.35
N ALA A 97 2.55 -22.49 -0.47
CA ALA A 97 1.42 -22.65 -1.37
C ALA A 97 1.87 -22.76 -2.83
N VAL A 98 2.82 -21.92 -3.26
CA VAL A 98 3.42 -21.96 -4.61
C VAL A 98 4.22 -23.24 -4.84
N ARG A 99 4.90 -23.78 -3.81
CA ARG A 99 5.65 -25.05 -3.89
C ARG A 99 4.79 -26.30 -3.74
N GLY A 100 3.48 -26.17 -3.56
CA GLY A 100 2.57 -27.30 -3.36
C GLY A 100 2.75 -28.04 -2.02
N ARG A 101 3.41 -27.45 -1.03
CA ARG A 101 3.73 -28.10 0.25
C ARG A 101 2.61 -27.89 1.27
N PHE A 102 1.64 -28.79 1.27
CA PHE A 102 0.46 -28.72 2.13
C PHE A 102 0.53 -29.77 3.23
N GLY A 103 0.92 -29.36 4.44
CA GLY A 103 0.98 -30.24 5.63
C GLY A 103 0.42 -29.56 6.88
N PRO A 104 0.46 -30.22 8.05
CA PRO A 104 0.00 -29.64 9.31
C PRO A 104 0.72 -28.31 9.61
N LEU A 105 2.01 -28.23 9.31
CA LEU A 105 2.81 -27.02 9.46
C LEU A 105 2.34 -25.87 8.53
N TYR A 106 1.81 -26.17 7.34
CA TYR A 106 1.20 -25.16 6.47
C TYR A 106 -0.08 -24.59 7.09
N ARG A 107 -0.93 -25.46 7.67
CA ARG A 107 -2.17 -25.03 8.35
C ARG A 107 -1.85 -24.18 9.58
N LEU A 108 -0.90 -24.61 10.40
CA LEU A 108 -0.44 -23.88 11.59
C LEU A 108 0.09 -22.49 11.21
N LEU A 109 1.00 -22.41 10.24
CA LEU A 109 1.54 -21.11 9.79
C LEU A 109 0.47 -20.21 9.17
N SER A 110 -0.48 -20.79 8.43
CA SER A 110 -1.58 -20.02 7.85
C SER A 110 -2.43 -19.42 8.96
N ALA A 111 -2.83 -20.23 9.95
CA ALA A 111 -3.60 -19.75 11.09
C ALA A 111 -2.85 -18.64 11.85
N LEU A 112 -1.56 -18.84 12.14
CA LEU A 112 -0.74 -17.84 12.82
C LEU A 112 -0.62 -16.54 11.99
N ALA A 113 -0.39 -16.65 10.69
CA ALA A 113 -0.32 -15.50 9.79
C ALA A 113 -1.62 -14.71 9.76
N TRP A 114 -2.77 -15.40 9.74
CA TRP A 114 -4.08 -14.75 9.82
C TRP A 114 -4.34 -14.08 11.17
N VAL A 115 -4.05 -14.75 12.28
CA VAL A 115 -4.22 -14.17 13.63
C VAL A 115 -3.34 -12.93 13.80
N THR A 116 -2.07 -13.01 13.41
CA THR A 116 -1.16 -11.86 13.48
C THR A 116 -1.60 -10.73 12.55
N ALA A 117 -2.06 -11.02 11.33
CA ALA A 117 -2.56 -10.00 10.40
C ALA A 117 -3.83 -9.30 10.91
N THR A 118 -4.78 -10.08 11.44
CA THR A 118 -6.06 -9.57 11.97
C THR A 118 -5.89 -8.72 13.21
N MET A 119 -4.84 -8.97 14.01
CA MET A 119 -4.51 -8.12 15.16
C MET A 119 -3.65 -6.91 14.75
N ALA A 120 -2.64 -7.10 13.91
CA ALA A 120 -1.68 -6.05 13.54
C ALA A 120 -2.32 -4.92 12.72
N VAL A 121 -3.25 -5.23 11.81
CA VAL A 121 -3.89 -4.21 10.96
C VAL A 121 -4.71 -3.20 11.80
N PRO A 122 -5.65 -3.63 12.66
CA PRO A 122 -6.33 -2.70 13.56
C PRO A 122 -5.37 -1.97 14.49
N LEU A 123 -4.36 -2.65 15.03
CA LEU A 123 -3.36 -1.99 15.90
C LEU A 123 -2.59 -0.90 15.15
N LEU A 124 -2.23 -1.13 13.89
CA LEU A 124 -1.59 -0.11 13.07
C LEU A 124 -2.55 1.05 12.78
N VAL A 125 -3.78 0.77 12.37
CA VAL A 125 -4.78 1.79 12.02
C VAL A 125 -5.16 2.62 13.24
N VAL A 126 -5.47 1.97 14.37
CA VAL A 126 -5.76 2.64 15.64
C VAL A 126 -4.52 3.36 16.14
N GLY A 127 -3.33 2.77 16.03
CA GLY A 127 -2.08 3.45 16.34
C GLY A 127 -1.96 4.76 15.57
N THR A 128 -2.18 4.75 14.25
CA THR A 128 -2.17 5.97 13.42
C THR A 128 -3.30 6.95 13.75
N ALA A 129 -4.46 6.45 14.18
CA ALA A 129 -5.63 7.27 14.50
C ALA A 129 -5.58 7.88 15.91
N VAL A 130 -4.93 7.21 16.88
CA VAL A 130 -4.77 7.70 18.26
C VAL A 130 -3.57 8.62 18.37
N THR A 131 -2.54 8.43 17.54
CA THR A 131 -1.47 9.45 17.39
C THR A 131 -1.96 10.75 16.76
N ASN A 132 -3.19 10.76 16.25
CA ASN A 132 -3.93 11.95 15.85
C ASN A 132 -4.77 12.43 17.06
N ASP A 133 -4.12 12.70 18.20
CA ASP A 133 -4.77 13.40 19.30
C ASP A 133 -5.11 14.81 18.79
N ASN A 134 -6.36 15.23 18.98
CA ASN A 134 -6.90 16.54 18.56
C ASN A 134 -6.17 17.76 19.19
N ASP A 135 -5.08 17.54 19.92
CA ASP A 135 -4.21 18.56 20.50
C ASP A 135 -3.07 18.97 19.55
N TYR A 136 -2.82 18.19 18.48
CA TYR A 136 -1.94 18.53 17.38
C TYR A 136 -2.69 19.50 16.45
N CYS A 137 -2.31 20.78 16.49
CA CYS A 137 -3.01 21.97 15.96
C CYS A 137 -4.07 22.58 16.90
N THR A 138 -3.75 23.73 17.50
CA THR A 138 -4.68 24.58 18.26
C THR A 138 -5.65 25.38 17.37
N ALA A 139 -5.53 25.28 16.04
CA ALA A 139 -6.36 25.99 15.08
C ALA A 139 -7.61 25.17 14.69
N LEU A 140 -8.77 25.82 14.63
CA LEU A 140 -10.03 25.17 14.26
C LEU A 140 -10.01 24.71 12.80
N LEU A 141 -10.11 23.38 12.62
CA LEU A 141 -10.32 22.64 11.39
C LEU A 141 -9.20 22.79 10.30
N PRO A 142 -8.94 21.71 9.54
CA PRO A 142 -8.04 21.78 8.39
C PRO A 142 -8.61 22.73 7.32
N GLU A 143 -7.77 23.66 6.84
CA GLU A 143 -8.17 24.66 5.84
C GLU A 143 -8.34 24.03 4.45
N HIS A 144 -7.52 23.01 4.16
CA HIS A 144 -7.53 22.29 2.89
C HIS A 144 -7.41 20.77 3.14
N PRO A 145 -8.49 20.11 3.60
CA PRO A 145 -8.46 18.66 3.81
C PRO A 145 -8.20 17.93 2.48
N PRO A 146 -7.47 16.79 2.50
CA PRO A 146 -7.25 16.03 1.28
C PRO A 146 -8.60 15.57 0.73
N ALA A 147 -8.80 15.76 -0.57
CA ALA A 147 -10.05 15.38 -1.20
C ALA A 147 -10.29 13.86 -1.06
N GLY A 148 -11.53 13.45 -0.77
CA GLY A 148 -11.86 12.04 -0.49
C GLY A 148 -11.53 11.05 -1.63
N HIS A 149 -11.27 11.54 -2.83
CA HIS A 149 -10.87 10.72 -3.99
C HIS A 149 -9.36 10.49 -4.11
N VAL A 150 -8.53 11.17 -3.31
CA VAL A 150 -7.06 11.07 -3.38
C VAL A 150 -6.57 9.64 -3.14
N LEU A 151 -7.10 8.97 -2.11
CA LEU A 151 -6.72 7.60 -1.78
C LEU A 151 -7.20 6.59 -2.84
N PRO A 152 -8.46 6.59 -3.29
CA PRO A 152 -8.88 5.75 -4.41
C PRO A 152 -8.06 5.97 -5.69
N ALA A 153 -7.77 7.22 -6.04
CA ALA A 153 -7.02 7.55 -7.25
C ALA A 153 -5.55 7.08 -7.18
N SER A 154 -4.88 7.26 -6.02
CA SER A 154 -3.51 6.78 -5.81
C SER A 154 -3.42 5.26 -5.87
N LEU A 155 -4.39 4.55 -5.28
CA LEU A 155 -4.48 3.09 -5.36
C LEU A 155 -4.67 2.61 -6.80
N LEU A 156 -5.56 3.24 -7.56
CA LEU A 156 -5.77 2.88 -8.97
C LEU A 156 -4.50 3.12 -9.81
N ALA A 157 -3.84 4.26 -9.61
CA ALA A 157 -2.57 4.56 -10.28
C ALA A 157 -1.48 3.53 -9.92
N ALA A 158 -1.39 3.15 -8.65
CA ALA A 158 -0.43 2.16 -8.18
C ALA A 158 -0.69 0.76 -8.74
N LEU A 159 -1.96 0.33 -8.80
CA LEU A 159 -2.33 -0.95 -9.40
C LEU A 159 -2.01 -0.98 -10.90
N ALA A 160 -2.33 0.11 -11.63
CA ALA A 160 -1.99 0.24 -13.04
C ALA A 160 -0.48 0.20 -13.27
N ALA A 161 0.30 0.93 -12.45
CA ALA A 161 1.75 0.94 -12.51
C ALA A 161 2.35 -0.44 -12.18
N GLY A 162 1.82 -1.14 -11.18
CA GLY A 162 2.22 -2.50 -10.85
C GLY A 162 1.96 -3.47 -11.99
N SER A 163 0.79 -3.43 -12.61
CA SER A 163 0.46 -4.25 -13.78
C SER A 163 1.39 -3.97 -14.96
N ALA A 164 1.70 -2.69 -15.21
CA ALA A 164 2.65 -2.29 -16.25
C ALA A 164 4.07 -2.79 -15.94
N SER A 165 4.54 -2.68 -14.70
CA SER A 165 5.89 -3.12 -14.32
C SER A 165 6.04 -4.63 -14.41
N ALA A 166 5.03 -5.39 -14.00
CA ALA A 166 5.00 -6.84 -14.16
C ALA A 166 5.05 -7.25 -15.65
N TRP A 167 4.28 -6.57 -16.50
CA TRP A 167 4.31 -6.81 -17.94
C TRP A 167 5.66 -6.45 -18.57
N ILE A 168 6.26 -5.32 -18.22
CA ILE A 168 7.59 -4.92 -18.69
C ILE A 168 8.64 -5.95 -18.25
N ALA A 169 8.63 -6.36 -16.98
CA ALA A 169 9.56 -7.37 -16.46
C ALA A 169 9.40 -8.71 -17.21
N TRP A 170 8.16 -9.12 -17.48
CA TRP A 170 7.88 -10.31 -18.28
C TRP A 170 8.41 -10.17 -19.71
N ALA A 171 8.14 -9.05 -20.38
CA ALA A 171 8.55 -8.78 -21.75
C ALA A 171 10.08 -8.76 -21.89
N ILE A 172 10.79 -8.05 -21.00
CA ILE A 172 12.26 -7.99 -20.97
C ILE A 172 12.86 -9.37 -20.71
N SER A 173 12.25 -10.16 -19.83
CA SER A 173 12.72 -11.52 -19.52
C SER A 173 12.40 -12.55 -20.60
N HIS A 174 11.79 -12.16 -21.72
CA HIS A 174 11.33 -13.05 -22.79
C HIS A 174 10.46 -14.21 -22.25
N GLY A 175 9.64 -13.91 -21.24
CA GLY A 175 8.76 -14.88 -20.58
C GLY A 175 9.45 -15.93 -19.70
N ARG A 176 10.73 -15.75 -19.36
CA ARG A 176 11.49 -16.68 -18.49
C ARG A 176 11.44 -16.34 -17.00
N ILE A 177 10.88 -15.18 -16.64
CA ILE A 177 10.80 -14.75 -15.25
C ILE A 177 9.89 -15.67 -14.42
N ARG A 178 10.29 -15.92 -13.16
CA ARG A 178 9.50 -16.73 -12.22
C ARG A 178 8.24 -15.96 -11.79
N PRO A 179 7.08 -16.63 -11.61
CA PRO A 179 5.85 -15.98 -11.15
C PRO A 179 6.01 -15.24 -9.80
N THR A 180 6.85 -15.77 -8.91
CA THR A 180 7.16 -15.11 -7.64
C THR A 180 7.91 -13.80 -7.83
N ALA A 181 8.83 -13.72 -8.79
CA ALA A 181 9.58 -12.50 -9.08
C ALA A 181 8.68 -11.44 -9.72
N LEU A 182 7.75 -11.84 -10.61
CA LEU A 182 6.71 -10.94 -11.14
C LEU A 182 5.83 -10.39 -10.03
N TYR A 183 5.38 -11.25 -9.12
CA TYR A 183 4.58 -10.83 -7.97
C TYR A 183 5.35 -9.87 -7.05
N THR A 184 6.63 -10.12 -6.77
CA THR A 184 7.46 -9.21 -5.99
C THR A 184 7.64 -7.86 -6.68
N ALA A 185 7.96 -7.84 -7.98
CA ALA A 185 8.12 -6.60 -8.74
C ALA A 185 6.81 -5.78 -8.77
N TRP A 186 5.69 -6.46 -9.02
CA TRP A 186 4.35 -5.87 -8.95
C TRP A 186 4.08 -5.24 -7.59
N LEU A 187 4.29 -6.01 -6.50
CA LEU A 187 3.99 -5.59 -5.14
C LEU A 187 4.85 -4.40 -4.69
N VAL A 188 6.14 -4.43 -5.00
CA VAL A 188 7.06 -3.33 -4.71
C VAL A 188 6.67 -2.08 -5.49
N THR A 189 6.32 -2.22 -6.76
CA THR A 189 5.88 -1.07 -7.58
C THR A 189 4.61 -0.46 -7.03
N VAL A 190 3.61 -1.28 -6.67
CA VAL A 190 2.36 -0.81 -6.05
C VAL A 190 2.68 -0.03 -4.78
N ALA A 191 3.47 -0.59 -3.85
CA ALA A 191 3.80 0.07 -2.60
C ALA A 191 4.50 1.43 -2.81
N VAL A 192 5.51 1.46 -3.69
CA VAL A 192 6.25 2.70 -4.00
C VAL A 192 5.35 3.75 -4.65
N VAL A 193 4.53 3.36 -5.62
CA VAL A 193 3.67 4.31 -6.34
C VAL A 193 2.56 4.84 -5.44
N VAL A 194 1.98 4.02 -4.56
CA VAL A 194 1.04 4.50 -3.54
C VAL A 194 1.66 5.61 -2.71
N VAL A 195 2.86 5.40 -2.16
CA VAL A 195 3.54 6.41 -1.34
C VAL A 195 3.89 7.64 -2.18
N ALA A 196 4.46 7.46 -3.37
CA ALA A 196 4.89 8.57 -4.23
C ALA A 196 3.73 9.45 -4.72
N THR A 197 2.53 8.88 -4.89
CA THR A 197 1.34 9.63 -5.30
C THR A 197 0.58 10.24 -4.13
N LEU A 198 0.58 9.59 -2.96
CA LEU A 198 -0.02 10.13 -1.74
C LEU A 198 0.81 11.24 -1.11
N ALA A 199 2.13 11.09 -1.06
CA ALA A 199 3.05 12.02 -0.39
C ALA A 199 2.80 13.51 -0.75
N PRO A 200 2.75 13.92 -2.03
CA PRO A 200 2.53 15.33 -2.36
C PRO A 200 1.14 15.83 -1.95
N GLN A 201 0.11 14.98 -2.06
CA GLN A 201 -1.27 15.35 -1.71
C GLN A 201 -1.45 15.51 -0.20
N LEU A 202 -0.83 14.61 0.57
CA LEU A 202 -0.82 14.67 2.03
C LEU A 202 0.02 15.86 2.52
N HIS A 203 1.18 16.11 1.89
CA HIS A 203 2.03 17.24 2.24
C HIS A 203 1.38 18.59 1.95
N SER A 204 0.55 18.67 0.90
CA SER A 204 -0.21 19.89 0.58
C SER A 204 -1.46 20.09 1.43
N ALA A 205 -1.88 19.07 2.20
CA ALA A 205 -3.00 19.23 3.11
C ALA A 205 -2.55 20.16 4.25
N GLN A 206 -3.16 21.34 4.33
CA GLN A 206 -2.96 22.23 5.47
C GLN A 206 -3.83 21.72 6.59
N THR A 207 -3.20 20.99 7.51
CA THR A 207 -3.86 20.35 8.63
C THR A 207 -3.94 21.26 9.85
N CYS A 208 -2.97 22.17 10.00
CA CYS A 208 -3.04 23.29 10.94
C CYS A 208 -3.47 24.58 10.20
N GLY A 209 -4.68 25.08 10.49
CA GLY A 209 -5.10 26.42 10.04
C GLY A 209 -4.25 27.55 10.66
N PRO A 210 -4.27 28.77 10.10
CA PRO A 210 -3.54 29.90 10.65
C PRO A 210 -4.09 30.35 12.02
N GLU A 211 -3.20 30.70 12.97
CA GLU A 211 -3.56 31.18 14.32
C GLU A 211 -4.52 32.39 14.30
N SER A 212 -4.52 33.18 13.22
CA SER A 212 -5.40 34.34 13.04
C SER A 212 -6.89 33.99 12.93
N GLY A 213 -7.25 32.74 12.60
CA GLY A 213 -8.63 32.26 12.62
C GLY A 213 -9.18 32.09 14.04
N ALA A 214 -8.32 31.73 15.01
CA ALA A 214 -8.72 31.56 16.41
C ALA A 214 -9.02 32.89 17.11
N ALA A 215 -8.36 33.98 16.70
CA ALA A 215 -8.62 35.33 17.21
C ALA A 215 -9.93 35.94 16.68
N ALA A 216 -10.51 35.38 15.62
CA ALA A 216 -11.72 35.89 14.97
C ALA A 216 -13.02 35.18 15.40
N ILE A 217 -12.94 34.12 16.21
CA ILE A 217 -14.14 33.46 16.74
C ILE A 217 -14.59 34.22 17.99
N PRO A 218 -15.74 34.92 17.95
CA PRO A 218 -16.30 35.51 19.15
C PRO A 218 -16.59 34.40 20.15
N SER A 219 -16.26 34.61 21.42
CA SER A 219 -16.39 33.67 22.54
C SER A 219 -17.83 33.25 22.91
N GLY A 220 -18.74 33.16 21.94
CA GLY A 220 -20.18 33.00 22.18
C GLY A 220 -20.96 32.09 21.23
N SER A 221 -20.34 31.41 20.26
CA SER A 221 -21.10 30.51 19.36
C SER A 221 -20.66 29.05 19.49
N ALA A 222 -21.12 28.38 20.53
CA ALA A 222 -21.25 26.93 20.52
C ALA A 222 -22.32 26.56 19.47
N ARG A 223 -21.90 26.13 18.28
CA ARG A 223 -22.80 25.41 17.38
C ARG A 223 -22.92 23.98 17.88
N GLU A 224 -24.05 23.67 18.52
CA GLU A 224 -24.53 22.30 18.63
C GLU A 224 -24.74 21.75 17.22
N TYR A 225 -23.93 20.77 16.84
CA TYR A 225 -24.24 19.89 15.72
C TYR A 225 -24.74 18.58 16.32
N SER A 226 -26.06 18.36 16.23
CA SER A 226 -26.70 17.07 16.48
C SER A 226 -26.34 16.13 15.33
N TRP A 227 -25.72 15.00 15.68
CA TRP A 227 -25.51 13.86 14.77
C TRP A 227 -26.80 13.10 14.53
#